data_AF-A0AAW7SQC3-F1
#
_entry.id   AF-A0AAW7SQC3-F1
#
_cell.length_a   1.000
_cell.length_b   1.000
_cell.length_c   1.000
_cell.angle_alpha   90.00
_cell.angle_beta   90.00
_cell.angle_gamma   90.00
#
_symmetry.space_group_name_H-M   'P 1'
#
loop_
_entity.id
_entity.type
_entity.pdbx_description
1 polymer ?
#
loop_
_entity_poly.entity_id
_entity_poly.type
_entity_poly.pdbx_seq_one_letter_code
_entity_poly.pdbx_strand_id
1 'polypeptide(L)'
;MTLAHRLLLIAGASIAPMAGAGTAGTAGAAPAASPAAACASPAFDRYPAPAATRAPCKPAGAPRLASSEARLYRTVIRDAFARPANFAGHYRVAIWGCGTDCRNFAILDKNTGATYTMPGVTAISGVMGNDDERVDFRAGSRLLIVAGCFNDDCGDGHAKAARFFHEWTGSRLRPVGTCPLAIEPVQ
;
A
#
# COMPACT_ATOMS: atom_id res chain seq x y z
N MET A 1 -42.75 36.36 26.81
CA MET A 1 -42.98 37.62 27.54
C MET A 1 -42.17 38.71 26.86
N THR A 2 -42.88 39.69 26.34
CA THR A 2 -42.45 40.91 25.64
C THR A 2 -41.76 41.93 26.55
N LEU A 3 -40.83 42.72 26.02
CA LEU A 3 -40.67 44.20 26.08
C LEU A 3 -39.18 44.55 25.78
N ALA A 4 -38.84 45.36 24.76
CA ALA A 4 -38.87 46.84 24.75
C ALA A 4 -37.86 47.44 25.75
N HIS A 5 -37.04 48.47 25.49
CA HIS A 5 -37.02 49.52 24.47
C HIS A 5 -35.63 50.23 24.47
N ARG A 6 -35.39 50.99 23.40
CA ARG A 6 -34.27 51.89 23.12
C ARG A 6 -34.10 53.01 24.18
N LEU A 7 -32.86 53.50 24.37
CA LEU A 7 -32.62 54.95 24.49
C LEU A 7 -31.22 55.35 23.99
N LEU A 8 -31.21 56.41 23.17
CA LEU A 8 -30.10 57.15 22.58
C LEU A 8 -29.20 57.82 23.64
N LEU A 9 -27.95 58.12 23.28
CA LEU A 9 -27.32 59.42 23.55
C LEU A 9 -26.16 59.66 22.57
N ILE A 10 -26.17 60.85 21.95
CA ILE A 10 -25.25 61.37 20.95
C ILE A 10 -24.40 62.46 21.60
N ALA A 11 -23.08 62.45 21.38
CA ALA A 11 -22.14 63.58 21.32
C ALA A 11 -20.75 62.96 21.09
N GLY A 12 -19.89 63.31 20.13
CA GLY A 12 -19.73 64.55 19.37
C GLY A 12 -18.43 65.24 19.81
N ALA A 13 -17.31 65.01 19.10
CA ALA A 13 -16.27 65.98 18.71
C ALA A 13 -14.89 65.36 18.41
N SER A 14 -14.51 65.43 17.13
CA SER A 14 -13.21 65.77 16.50
C SER A 14 -11.87 65.52 17.20
N ILE A 15 -10.88 64.98 16.44
CA ILE A 15 -9.61 65.65 16.07
C ILE A 15 -8.75 64.75 15.12
N ALA A 16 -8.38 65.35 13.98
CA ALA A 16 -7.21 65.21 13.08
C ALA A 16 -6.68 63.84 12.57
N PRO A 17 -6.32 63.75 11.26
CA PRO A 17 -5.59 62.62 10.70
C PRO A 17 -4.07 62.83 10.86
N MET A 18 -3.38 61.84 11.45
CA MET A 18 -1.92 61.75 11.33
C MET A 18 -1.60 60.69 10.29
N ALA A 19 -1.05 61.15 9.17
CA ALA A 19 -0.43 60.34 8.15
C ALA A 19 0.77 59.59 8.77
N GLY A 20 0.61 58.27 8.93
CA GLY A 20 1.72 57.35 9.22
C GLY A 20 2.01 56.53 7.97
N ALA A 21 3.06 56.89 7.24
CA ALA A 21 3.63 56.05 6.21
C ALA A 21 4.30 54.83 6.87
N GLY A 22 3.52 53.77 7.07
CA GLY A 22 4.04 52.46 7.45
C GLY A 22 4.56 51.75 6.21
N THR A 23 5.87 51.61 6.09
CA THR A 23 6.51 50.77 5.09
C THR A 23 5.98 49.34 5.23
N ALA A 24 5.24 48.88 4.23
CA ALA A 24 4.89 47.48 4.09
C ALA A 24 6.18 46.68 3.91
N GLY A 25 6.71 46.16 5.02
CA GLY A 25 7.72 45.12 5.00
C GLY A 25 7.09 43.90 4.34
N THR A 26 7.40 43.67 3.07
CA THR A 26 7.19 42.38 2.43
C THR A 26 8.08 41.39 3.15
N ALA A 27 7.54 40.73 4.18
CA ALA A 27 8.10 39.50 4.69
C ALA A 27 8.12 38.54 3.50
N GLY A 28 9.30 38.36 2.91
CA GLY A 28 9.52 37.36 1.88
C GLY A 28 9.09 36.03 2.45
N ALA A 29 8.02 35.47 1.90
CA ALA A 29 7.66 34.10 2.15
C ALA A 29 8.87 33.26 1.74
N ALA A 30 9.58 32.73 2.73
CA ALA A 30 10.58 31.70 2.49
C ALA A 30 9.89 30.61 1.65
N PRO A 31 10.50 30.13 0.56
CA PRO A 31 9.95 29.00 -0.15
C PRO A 31 9.85 27.87 0.86
N ALA A 32 8.62 27.47 1.19
CA ALA A 32 8.38 26.25 1.93
C ALA A 32 9.08 25.16 1.11
N ALA A 33 10.12 24.56 1.69
CA ALA A 33 10.74 23.38 1.12
C ALA A 33 9.60 22.38 0.92
N SER A 34 9.26 22.09 -0.34
CA SER A 34 8.44 20.93 -0.66
C SER A 34 9.13 19.76 0.04
N PRO A 35 8.44 19.02 0.94
CA PRO A 35 9.00 17.77 1.40
C PRO A 35 9.29 16.96 0.14
N ALA A 36 10.54 16.56 -0.04
CA ALA A 36 10.93 15.57 -1.04
C ALA A 36 9.88 14.46 -0.94
N ALA A 37 9.18 14.19 -2.03
CA ALA A 37 7.98 13.37 -2.04
C ALA A 37 8.25 12.06 -1.31
N ALA A 38 7.83 11.97 -0.04
CA ALA A 38 7.73 10.71 0.66
C ALA A 38 6.82 9.88 -0.22
N CYS A 39 7.33 8.77 -0.77
CA CYS A 39 6.54 8.02 -1.72
C CYS A 39 5.20 7.64 -1.08
N ALA A 40 4.13 8.21 -1.62
CA ALA A 40 2.81 7.80 -1.21
C ALA A 40 2.57 6.41 -1.80
N SER A 41 2.54 5.39 -0.93
CA SER A 41 2.03 4.08 -1.34
C SER A 41 0.62 4.26 -1.92
N PRO A 42 0.30 3.67 -3.08
CA PRO A 42 -1.04 3.73 -3.62
C PRO A 42 -2.03 3.16 -2.59
N ALA A 43 -3.11 3.91 -2.32
CA ALA A 43 -4.13 3.43 -1.39
C ALA A 43 -4.84 2.19 -1.97
N PHE A 44 -5.08 1.18 -1.13
CA PHE A 44 -5.79 -0.05 -1.50
C PHE A 44 -7.16 0.20 -2.14
N ASP A 45 -7.86 1.25 -1.73
CA ASP A 45 -9.19 1.64 -2.22
C ASP A 45 -9.17 2.12 -3.68
N ARG A 46 -8.00 2.53 -4.22
CA ARG A 46 -7.84 2.84 -5.65
C ARG A 46 -7.85 1.60 -6.53
N TYR A 47 -7.72 0.41 -5.93
CA TYR A 47 -7.69 -0.88 -6.62
C TYR A 47 -8.76 -1.80 -6.05
N PRO A 48 -10.06 -1.45 -6.14
CA PRO A 48 -11.12 -2.26 -5.53
C PRO A 48 -11.15 -3.67 -6.11
N ALA A 49 -11.28 -4.66 -5.25
CA ALA A 49 -11.55 -6.03 -5.67
C ALA A 49 -12.84 -6.06 -6.49
N PRO A 50 -12.92 -6.90 -7.54
CA PRO A 50 -14.18 -7.13 -8.24
C PRO A 50 -15.27 -7.52 -7.24
N ALA A 51 -16.46 -6.97 -7.42
CA ALA A 51 -17.62 -7.41 -6.65
C ALA A 51 -17.74 -8.93 -6.74
N ALA A 52 -18.13 -9.56 -5.64
CA ALA A 52 -18.35 -11.00 -5.62
C ALA A 52 -19.39 -11.36 -6.70
N THR A 53 -18.91 -11.88 -7.83
CA THR A 53 -19.79 -12.51 -8.80
C THR A 53 -20.37 -13.76 -8.16
N ARG A 54 -21.57 -14.16 -8.61
CA ARG A 54 -22.26 -15.34 -8.08
C ARG A 54 -21.25 -16.49 -7.94
N ALA A 55 -21.16 -17.03 -6.72
CA ALA A 55 -20.23 -18.11 -6.42
C ALA A 55 -20.44 -19.25 -7.43
N PRO A 56 -19.37 -19.84 -7.98
CA PRO A 56 -19.50 -20.94 -8.92
C PRO A 56 -20.25 -22.09 -8.28
N CYS A 57 -21.09 -22.79 -9.07
CA CYS A 57 -21.88 -23.93 -8.58
C CYS A 57 -21.01 -25.04 -7.95
N LYS A 58 -19.75 -25.16 -8.37
CA LYS A 58 -18.78 -26.08 -7.78
C LYS A 58 -17.38 -25.44 -7.78
N PRO A 59 -16.95 -24.86 -6.64
CA PRO A 59 -15.57 -24.41 -6.48
C PRO A 59 -14.59 -25.58 -6.61
N ALA A 60 -13.35 -25.29 -7.00
CA ALA A 60 -12.31 -26.30 -7.02
C ALA A 60 -12.05 -26.87 -5.63
N GLY A 61 -11.95 -28.21 -5.54
CA GLY A 61 -11.66 -28.91 -4.28
C GLY A 61 -10.18 -28.91 -3.88
N ALA A 62 -9.27 -28.61 -4.82
CA ALA A 62 -7.84 -28.63 -4.59
C ALA A 62 -7.09 -27.63 -5.49
N PRO A 63 -5.94 -27.11 -5.07
CA PRO A 63 -5.09 -26.26 -5.89
C PRO A 63 -4.34 -27.07 -6.97
N ARG A 64 -4.16 -26.45 -8.14
CA ARG A 64 -3.42 -26.98 -9.30
C ARG A 64 -1.97 -26.48 -9.25
N LEU A 65 -1.04 -27.34 -8.87
CA LEU A 65 0.36 -26.98 -8.65
C LEU A 65 1.16 -26.97 -9.98
N ALA A 66 0.95 -25.94 -10.80
CA ALA A 66 1.49 -25.88 -12.16
C ALA A 66 3.00 -25.56 -12.22
N SER A 67 3.51 -24.69 -11.35
CA SER A 67 4.94 -24.31 -11.33
C SER A 67 5.79 -25.23 -10.45
N SER A 68 7.11 -25.26 -10.71
CA SER A 68 8.08 -25.94 -9.83
C SER A 68 8.00 -25.41 -8.40
N GLU A 69 7.91 -24.09 -8.25
CA GLU A 69 7.73 -23.40 -6.97
C GLU A 69 6.46 -23.88 -6.24
N ALA A 70 5.32 -23.94 -6.93
CA ALA A 70 4.08 -24.43 -6.34
C ALA A 70 4.15 -25.90 -5.91
N ARG A 71 4.93 -26.73 -6.61
CA ARG A 71 5.16 -28.13 -6.21
C ARG A 71 6.09 -28.25 -5.00
N LEU A 72 7.12 -27.40 -4.92
CA LEU A 72 8.04 -27.34 -3.80
C LEU A 72 7.28 -27.01 -2.50
N TYR A 73 6.39 -26.02 -2.56
CA TYR A 73 5.59 -25.54 -1.42
C TYR A 73 4.17 -26.10 -1.40
N ARG A 74 3.97 -27.33 -1.91
CA ARG A 74 2.64 -27.96 -2.05
C ARG A 74 1.82 -28.01 -0.76
N THR A 75 2.47 -28.23 0.39
CA THR A 75 1.78 -28.39 1.67
C THR A 75 1.17 -27.07 2.12
N VAL A 76 1.97 -26.01 2.21
CA VAL A 76 1.47 -24.67 2.60
C VAL A 76 0.44 -24.13 1.61
N ILE A 77 0.59 -24.43 0.30
CA ILE A 77 -0.40 -24.05 -0.71
C ILE A 77 -1.73 -24.79 -0.50
N ARG A 78 -1.71 -26.11 -0.23
CA ARG A 78 -2.92 -26.89 0.05
C ARG A 78 -3.60 -26.42 1.34
N ASP A 79 -2.84 -26.18 2.39
CA ASP A 79 -3.35 -25.70 3.68
C ASP A 79 -3.95 -24.31 3.56
N ALA A 80 -3.28 -23.42 2.82
CA ALA A 80 -3.85 -22.12 2.49
C ALA A 80 -5.13 -22.28 1.66
N PHE A 81 -5.13 -23.15 0.65
CA PHE A 81 -6.31 -23.38 -0.17
C PHE A 81 -7.52 -23.89 0.62
N ALA A 82 -7.33 -24.61 1.73
CA ALA A 82 -8.44 -25.04 2.59
C ALA A 82 -9.12 -23.86 3.32
N ARG A 83 -8.45 -22.71 3.44
CA ARG A 83 -8.97 -21.52 4.13
C ARG A 83 -9.78 -20.59 3.19
N PRO A 84 -10.62 -19.70 3.74
CA PRO A 84 -11.38 -18.72 2.96
C PRO A 84 -10.49 -17.78 2.13
N ALA A 85 -11.09 -17.13 1.12
CA ALA A 85 -10.44 -16.08 0.34
C ALA A 85 -10.03 -14.90 1.23
N ASN A 86 -8.91 -14.25 0.90
CA ASN A 86 -8.38 -13.09 1.62
C ASN A 86 -7.79 -12.01 0.69
N PHE A 87 -7.98 -12.14 -0.63
CA PHE A 87 -7.39 -11.24 -1.62
C PHE A 87 -8.28 -11.10 -2.87
N ALA A 88 -8.36 -9.89 -3.43
CA ALA A 88 -9.02 -9.58 -4.70
C ALA A 88 -10.38 -10.29 -4.91
N GLY A 89 -11.20 -10.37 -3.87
CA GLY A 89 -12.48 -11.09 -3.87
C GLY A 89 -12.33 -12.57 -3.52
N HIS A 90 -12.29 -13.45 -4.52
CA HIS A 90 -12.29 -14.90 -4.33
C HIS A 90 -10.89 -15.52 -4.34
N TYR A 91 -9.82 -14.71 -4.41
CA TYR A 91 -8.47 -15.23 -4.37
C TYR A 91 -7.98 -15.36 -2.93
N ARG A 92 -6.97 -16.21 -2.75
CA ARG A 92 -6.24 -16.31 -1.50
C ARG A 92 -4.75 -16.17 -1.74
N VAL A 93 -4.08 -15.36 -0.95
CA VAL A 93 -2.62 -15.34 -0.91
C VAL A 93 -2.13 -16.37 0.12
N ALA A 94 -1.27 -17.27 -0.32
CA ALA A 94 -0.49 -18.17 0.53
C ALA A 94 0.93 -17.61 0.65
N ILE A 95 1.44 -17.45 1.87
CA ILE A 95 2.79 -16.96 2.15
C ILE A 95 3.58 -18.06 2.86
N TRP A 96 4.86 -18.17 2.55
CA TRP A 96 5.79 -19.06 3.23
C TRP A 96 7.18 -18.41 3.34
N GLY A 97 8.03 -18.97 4.20
CA GLY A 97 9.43 -18.58 4.31
C GLY A 97 10.33 -19.34 3.34
N CYS A 98 11.36 -18.68 2.83
CA CYS A 98 12.39 -19.24 1.94
C CYS A 98 13.79 -19.29 2.58
N GLY A 99 13.92 -18.89 3.85
CA GLY A 99 15.20 -18.75 4.56
C GLY A 99 15.14 -17.68 5.65
N THR A 100 16.32 -17.23 6.09
CA THR A 100 16.46 -16.15 7.09
C THR A 100 15.94 -14.85 6.52
N ASP A 101 14.94 -14.28 7.17
CA ASP A 101 14.28 -13.05 6.75
C ASP A 101 13.98 -13.03 5.23
N CYS A 102 13.40 -14.13 4.75
CA CYS A 102 12.95 -14.37 3.38
C CYS A 102 11.47 -14.78 3.37
N ARG A 103 10.66 -14.27 2.43
CA ARG A 103 9.27 -14.69 2.19
C ARG A 103 9.06 -14.94 0.70
N ASN A 104 8.13 -15.82 0.36
CA ASN A 104 7.59 -15.93 -0.99
C ASN A 104 6.09 -16.25 -0.90
N PHE A 105 5.37 -16.11 -2.01
CA PHE A 105 3.91 -16.27 -2.01
C PHE A 105 3.36 -16.85 -3.31
N ALA A 106 2.12 -17.33 -3.22
CA ALA A 106 1.29 -17.68 -4.37
C ALA A 106 -0.12 -17.09 -4.21
N ILE A 107 -0.70 -16.67 -5.33
CA ILE A 107 -2.11 -16.29 -5.44
C ILE A 107 -2.89 -17.51 -5.89
N LEU A 108 -3.91 -17.88 -5.13
CA LEU A 108 -4.72 -19.06 -5.32
C LEU A 108 -6.12 -18.64 -5.74
N ASP A 109 -6.58 -19.10 -6.90
CA ASP A 109 -7.96 -18.93 -7.33
C ASP A 109 -8.84 -19.99 -6.66
N LYS A 110 -9.72 -19.58 -5.75
CA LYS A 110 -10.62 -20.50 -5.03
C LYS A 110 -11.70 -21.11 -5.92
N ASN A 111 -12.01 -20.50 -7.05
CA ASN A 111 -13.03 -20.98 -7.98
C ASN A 111 -12.46 -22.06 -8.90
N THR A 112 -11.30 -21.81 -9.52
CA THR A 112 -10.72 -22.71 -10.54
C THR A 112 -9.64 -23.66 -9.99
N GLY A 113 -9.09 -23.33 -8.82
CA GLY A 113 -7.94 -24.01 -8.24
C GLY A 113 -6.61 -23.58 -8.85
N ALA A 114 -6.58 -22.63 -9.78
CA ALA A 114 -5.33 -22.16 -10.38
C ALA A 114 -4.40 -21.53 -9.33
N THR A 115 -3.10 -21.77 -9.45
CA THR A 115 -2.07 -21.17 -8.60
C THR A 115 -1.15 -20.31 -9.43
N TYR A 116 -0.90 -19.09 -8.97
CA TYR A 116 -0.06 -18.11 -9.64
C TYR A 116 1.09 -17.70 -8.72
N THR A 117 2.31 -17.95 -9.16
CA THR A 117 3.54 -17.48 -8.50
C THR A 117 4.12 -16.31 -9.29
N MET A 118 4.95 -15.50 -8.67
CA MET A 118 5.68 -14.46 -9.39
C MET A 118 6.76 -15.10 -10.28
N PRO A 119 6.75 -14.90 -11.62
CA PRO A 119 7.71 -15.54 -12.51
C PRO A 119 9.13 -15.10 -12.21
N GLY A 120 10.06 -16.06 -12.06
CA GLY A 120 11.47 -15.79 -11.84
C GLY A 120 11.81 -15.27 -10.43
N VAL A 121 10.85 -15.26 -9.50
CA VAL A 121 11.07 -14.85 -8.11
C VAL A 121 10.91 -16.05 -7.19
N THR A 122 12.00 -16.45 -6.56
CA THR A 122 12.06 -17.56 -5.59
C THR A 122 12.19 -17.05 -4.16
N ALA A 123 12.64 -15.80 -3.99
CA ALA A 123 12.83 -15.16 -2.70
C ALA A 123 12.44 -13.68 -2.77
N ILE A 124 11.69 -13.21 -1.78
CA ILE A 124 11.55 -11.80 -1.43
C ILE A 124 12.29 -11.64 -0.13
N SER A 125 13.42 -10.96 -0.15
CA SER A 125 14.35 -10.82 0.97
C SER A 125 14.12 -9.49 1.66
N GLY A 126 14.17 -9.48 2.99
CA GLY A 126 14.02 -8.25 3.75
C GLY A 126 15.35 -7.53 3.86
N VAL A 127 15.28 -6.34 4.44
CA VAL A 127 16.45 -5.53 4.73
C VAL A 127 16.39 -5.17 6.21
N MET A 128 17.52 -5.36 6.91
CA MET A 128 17.64 -4.97 8.31
C MET A 128 17.37 -3.47 8.46
N GLY A 129 16.57 -3.08 9.45
CA GLY A 129 16.11 -1.70 9.61
C GLY A 129 14.89 -1.33 8.78
N ASN A 130 14.19 -2.30 8.19
CA ASN A 130 12.88 -2.09 7.58
C ASN A 130 11.82 -3.02 8.20
N ASP A 131 10.74 -2.43 8.70
CA ASP A 131 9.63 -3.15 9.36
C ASP A 131 8.39 -3.30 8.46
N ASP A 132 8.50 -3.04 7.16
CA ASP A 132 7.36 -3.20 6.27
C ASP A 132 6.97 -4.68 6.13
N GLU A 133 5.66 -4.93 6.08
CA GLU A 133 5.17 -6.26 5.72
C GLU A 133 5.62 -6.59 4.29
N ARG A 134 6.33 -7.71 4.15
CA ARG A 134 7.01 -8.06 2.89
C ARG A 134 6.04 -8.41 1.78
N VAL A 135 4.85 -8.87 2.14
CA VAL A 135 3.75 -9.15 1.22
C VAL A 135 2.46 -8.60 1.85
N ASP A 136 2.15 -7.33 1.58
CA ASP A 136 0.94 -6.67 2.07
C ASP A 136 -0.18 -6.70 1.02
N PHE A 137 -1.39 -7.04 1.47
CA PHE A 137 -2.57 -7.19 0.62
C PHE A 137 -3.85 -7.12 1.45
N ARG A 138 -4.98 -6.85 0.78
CA ARG A 138 -6.30 -6.81 1.41
C ARG A 138 -7.34 -7.59 0.60
N ALA A 139 -8.32 -8.17 1.29
CA ALA A 139 -9.41 -8.91 0.66
C ALA A 139 -10.21 -8.08 -0.34
N GLY A 140 -10.48 -6.82 0.02
CA GLY A 140 -11.21 -5.85 -0.80
C GLY A 140 -10.38 -5.15 -1.86
N SER A 141 -9.11 -5.54 -2.08
CA SER A 141 -8.24 -4.88 -3.04
C SER A 141 -7.55 -5.85 -4.00
N ARG A 142 -7.22 -5.33 -5.19
CA ARG A 142 -6.38 -5.97 -6.21
C ARG A 142 -4.91 -5.60 -6.04
N LEU A 143 -4.62 -4.64 -5.17
CA LEU A 143 -3.27 -4.18 -4.89
C LEU A 143 -2.56 -5.20 -3.99
N LEU A 144 -1.40 -5.63 -4.44
CA LEU A 144 -0.44 -6.42 -3.68
C LEU A 144 0.86 -5.64 -3.65
N ILE A 145 1.40 -5.44 -2.45
CA ILE A 145 2.63 -4.71 -2.21
C ILE A 145 3.68 -5.72 -1.80
N VAL A 146 4.82 -5.69 -2.47
CA VAL A 146 6.00 -6.46 -2.07
C VAL A 146 7.05 -5.51 -1.55
N ALA A 147 7.50 -5.67 -0.31
CA ALA A 147 8.56 -4.87 0.28
C ALA A 147 9.83 -5.71 0.45
N GLY A 148 10.96 -5.21 -0.05
CA GLY A 148 12.26 -5.87 0.05
C GLY A 148 13.00 -5.92 -1.28
N CYS A 149 13.70 -7.03 -1.51
CA CYS A 149 14.48 -7.30 -2.72
C CYS A 149 14.08 -8.64 -3.33
N PHE A 150 14.18 -8.78 -4.65
CA PHE A 150 13.92 -10.07 -5.30
C PHE A 150 15.20 -10.90 -5.41
N ASN A 151 15.10 -12.19 -5.10
CA ASN A 151 16.18 -13.18 -5.23
C ASN A 151 17.48 -12.75 -4.55
N ASP A 152 17.38 -12.16 -3.35
CA ASP A 152 18.52 -11.64 -2.57
C ASP A 152 19.31 -10.50 -3.25
N ASP A 153 18.85 -9.97 -4.39
CA ASP A 153 19.51 -8.89 -5.12
C ASP A 153 19.11 -7.51 -4.57
N CYS A 154 19.65 -7.17 -3.39
CA CYS A 154 19.44 -5.86 -2.78
C CYS A 154 20.37 -4.76 -3.30
N GLY A 155 21.44 -5.12 -4.01
CA GLY A 155 22.49 -4.19 -4.42
C GLY A 155 23.29 -3.59 -3.25
N ASP A 156 24.33 -2.83 -3.59
CA ASP A 156 25.18 -2.17 -2.61
C ASP A 156 24.37 -1.16 -1.77
N GLY A 157 24.54 -1.22 -0.45
CA GLY A 157 23.78 -0.37 0.48
C GLY A 157 22.27 -0.51 0.34
N HIS A 158 21.77 -1.66 -0.13
CA HIS A 158 20.35 -1.91 -0.37
C HIS A 158 19.69 -1.01 -1.42
N ALA A 159 20.46 -0.48 -2.37
CA ALA A 159 19.97 0.45 -3.40
C ALA A 159 18.82 -0.09 -4.27
N LYS A 160 18.62 -1.42 -4.34
CA LYS A 160 17.53 -2.06 -5.07
C LYS A 160 16.32 -2.42 -4.18
N ALA A 161 16.43 -2.22 -2.88
CA ALA A 161 15.34 -2.50 -1.95
C ALA A 161 14.22 -1.48 -2.13
N ALA A 162 13.00 -1.99 -2.30
CA ALA A 162 11.86 -1.13 -2.58
C ALA A 162 10.54 -1.76 -2.13
N ARG A 163 9.51 -0.91 -2.03
CA ARG A 163 8.11 -1.31 -2.11
C ARG A 163 7.71 -1.37 -3.58
N PHE A 164 7.45 -2.56 -4.09
CA PHE A 164 6.92 -2.81 -5.41
C PHE A 164 5.39 -2.92 -5.34
N PHE A 165 4.70 -2.07 -6.08
CA PHE A 165 3.25 -2.05 -6.13
C PHE A 165 2.77 -2.84 -7.35
N HIS A 166 1.93 -3.84 -7.12
CA HIS A 166 1.39 -4.70 -8.17
C HIS A 166 -0.13 -4.73 -8.13
N GLU A 167 -0.75 -4.56 -9.30
CA GLU A 167 -2.18 -4.82 -9.47
C GLU A 167 -2.40 -6.23 -10.00
N TRP A 168 -3.26 -6.98 -9.31
CA TRP A 168 -3.71 -8.28 -9.77
C TRP A 168 -4.71 -8.15 -10.92
N THR A 169 -4.41 -8.75 -12.07
CA THR A 169 -5.29 -8.74 -13.26
C THR A 169 -6.24 -9.93 -13.36
N GLY A 170 -6.21 -10.86 -12.40
CA GLY A 170 -6.89 -12.14 -12.47
C GLY A 170 -6.02 -13.29 -12.99
N SER A 171 -4.86 -12.98 -13.58
CA SER A 171 -3.93 -13.96 -14.15
C SER A 171 -2.45 -13.61 -13.97
N ARG A 172 -2.13 -12.33 -13.74
CA ARG A 172 -0.76 -11.85 -13.50
C ARG A 172 -0.76 -10.65 -12.57
N LEU A 173 0.40 -10.39 -11.97
CA LEU A 173 0.70 -9.17 -11.25
C LEU A 173 1.28 -8.14 -12.24
N ARG A 174 0.53 -7.06 -12.47
CA ARG A 174 0.98 -5.93 -13.28
C ARG A 174 1.69 -4.92 -12.38
N PRO A 175 2.96 -4.55 -12.63
CA PRO A 175 3.60 -3.47 -11.88
C PRO A 175 2.86 -2.15 -12.14
N VAL A 176 2.57 -1.42 -11.07
CA VAL A 176 1.89 -0.11 -11.12
C VAL A 176 2.71 1.02 -10.50
N GLY A 177 3.82 0.69 -9.85
CA GLY A 177 4.79 1.64 -9.34
C GLY A 177 5.78 0.98 -8.40
N THR A 178 6.78 1.76 -8.01
CA THR A 178 7.80 1.35 -7.05
C THR A 178 8.16 2.55 -6.17
N CYS A 179 8.54 2.30 -4.93
CA CYS A 179 9.12 3.30 -4.05
C CYS A 179 10.36 2.74 -3.34
N PRO A 180 11.46 3.51 -3.21
CA PRO A 180 12.56 3.15 -2.31
C PRO A 180 12.08 2.74 -0.91
N LEU A 181 12.72 1.70 -0.37
CA LEU A 181 12.41 1.23 0.96
C LEU A 181 13.01 2.18 2.00
N ALA A 182 12.24 2.55 3.03
CA ALA A 182 12.79 3.27 4.17
C ALA A 182 13.59 2.27 5.02
N ILE A 183 14.88 2.50 5.17
CA ILE A 183 15.80 1.62 5.89
C ILE A 183 16.47 2.47 6.97
N GLU A 184 16.25 2.11 8.23
CA GLU A 184 16.93 2.73 9.36
C GLU A 184 18.40 2.28 9.40
N PRO A 185 19.35 3.19 9.73
CA PRO A 185 20.73 2.80 9.93
C PRO A 185 20.83 1.77 11.06
N VAL A 186 21.49 0.65 10.80
CA VAL A 186 21.82 -0.33 11.84
C VAL A 186 22.86 0.32 12.76
N GLN A 187 22.51 0.52 14.04
CA GLN A 187 23.41 1.05 15.06
C GLN A 187 24.40 0.01 15.58
#